data_AF-B8I2L3-F1
#
_entry.id   AF-B8I2L3-F1
#
_cell.length_a   1.000
_cell.length_b   1.000
_cell.length_c   1.000
_cell.angle_alpha   90.00
_cell.angle_beta   90.00
_cell.angle_gamma   90.00
#
_symmetry.space_group_name_H-M   'P 1'
#
loop_
_entity.id
_entity.type
_entity.pdbx_description
1 polymer ?
#
loop_
_entity_poly.entity_id
_entity_poly.type
_entity_poly.pdbx_seq_one_letter_code
_entity_poly.pdbx_strand_id
1 'polypeptide(L)'
;MFKKALLLTIVISNIVVGSMTTGTMAVTQMVKSMGEGTASAAATTTNDIKYGDVNMDNAVDSVDLALLKAYILAITSTLPNIAAADVTGDGTLDALDYAVLKKYLLGLITILPADDNGNGKILIPHKSWTCGMADGIPKPETGVLVFETTMKLQNSYDLGKTQYGLRKVFVVQNGSITATKIQGSVMSGGLDFQLTLSNGAMEIEQLLMIKTNDGNYIYLRSAGTAVNQNDVRMVWDFEAPNSSSYNWLNSGKYVGRRIIDSVAGTMKISVYDVSGINFTPDSTNSLIVTEPDDVPDQPWDYRKASYERNGSKFITEAVSLGASQSVGASKRGSRNIIPITGGSVTGNLTAKILAAGADYQNLSNPITIDARYLWQTDDGEIIIVRNGGQFGSLVPTFEVRADSKYSYLNQKLYLSSDPGGGAGGVTITFYESIK
;
A
#
# COMPACT_ATOMS: atom_id res chain seq x y z
N MET A 1 -57.56 -10.06 18.93
CA MET A 1 -57.42 -11.45 19.41
C MET A 1 -57.30 -12.40 18.23
N PHE A 2 -56.85 -13.63 18.48
CA PHE A 2 -56.60 -14.73 17.52
C PHE A 2 -55.37 -14.60 16.60
N LYS A 3 -54.31 -15.29 17.04
CA LYS A 3 -53.16 -15.74 16.23
C LYS A 3 -53.66 -16.69 15.13
N LYS A 4 -53.03 -16.67 13.95
CA LYS A 4 -53.00 -17.83 13.04
C LYS A 4 -51.60 -18.42 13.03
N ALA A 5 -51.45 -19.56 13.70
CA ALA A 5 -50.39 -20.51 13.39
C ALA A 5 -50.88 -21.40 12.24
N LEU A 6 -49.97 -21.82 11.36
CA LEU A 6 -50.19 -22.93 10.46
C LEU A 6 -48.94 -23.81 10.49
N LEU A 7 -49.13 -25.12 10.70
CA LEU A 7 -48.05 -26.08 10.87
C LEU A 7 -48.31 -27.28 9.93
N LEU A 8 -47.24 -27.75 9.30
CA LEU A 8 -46.94 -29.16 9.01
C LEU A 8 -47.67 -29.94 7.89
N THR A 9 -46.90 -30.32 6.86
CA THR A 9 -46.76 -31.70 6.27
C THR A 9 -45.41 -31.74 5.53
N ILE A 10 -44.33 -32.40 5.98
CA ILE A 10 -43.97 -33.85 6.03
C ILE A 10 -43.93 -34.58 4.66
N VAL A 11 -42.71 -34.84 4.15
CA VAL A 11 -42.18 -36.06 3.48
C VAL A 11 -40.65 -36.03 3.71
N ILE A 12 -40.04 -36.77 4.65
CA ILE A 12 -39.61 -38.19 4.65
C ILE A 12 -38.39 -38.53 3.75
N SER A 13 -37.28 -38.84 4.45
CA SER A 13 -36.13 -39.73 4.13
C SER A 13 -35.32 -39.61 2.82
N ASN A 14 -33.99 -39.47 2.98
CA ASN A 14 -33.11 -40.66 3.01
C ASN A 14 -31.76 -40.39 3.71
N ILE A 15 -31.38 -41.32 4.59
CA ILE A 15 -30.08 -41.38 5.28
C ILE A 15 -29.29 -42.55 4.68
N VAL A 16 -27.98 -42.39 4.51
CA VAL A 16 -27.07 -43.51 4.19
C VAL A 16 -26.06 -43.65 5.33
N VAL A 17 -25.98 -44.87 5.88
CA VAL A 17 -24.96 -45.30 6.86
C VAL A 17 -24.31 -46.56 6.29
N GLY A 18 -22.97 -46.62 6.37
CA GLY A 18 -22.18 -47.85 6.23
C GLY A 18 -20.88 -47.66 7.00
N SER A 19 -20.68 -48.24 8.19
CA SER A 19 -20.50 -49.68 8.52
C SER A 19 -19.07 -50.17 8.25
N MET A 20 -18.29 -50.33 9.33
CA MET A 20 -17.00 -51.01 9.32
C MET A 20 -17.18 -52.53 9.29
N THR A 21 -16.29 -53.25 8.61
CA THR A 21 -16.05 -54.69 8.83
C THR A 21 -14.58 -55.06 8.71
N THR A 22 -14.17 -56.04 9.50
CA THR A 22 -12.80 -56.52 9.74
C THR A 22 -12.33 -57.57 8.73
N GLY A 23 -11.01 -57.69 8.52
CA GLY A 23 -10.37 -58.81 7.84
C GLY A 23 -8.84 -58.84 8.05
N THR A 24 -8.26 -60.02 8.26
CA THR A 24 -6.88 -60.21 8.80
C THR A 24 -6.10 -61.25 7.97
N MET A 25 -4.75 -61.25 8.09
CA MET A 25 -3.78 -62.29 7.63
C MET A 25 -3.42 -62.27 6.12
N ALA A 26 -2.19 -62.54 5.66
CA ALA A 26 -0.89 -62.65 6.34
C ALA A 26 0.33 -62.56 5.37
N VAL A 27 1.41 -61.94 5.86
CA VAL A 27 2.86 -62.28 5.75
C VAL A 27 3.46 -62.84 4.44
N THR A 28 4.47 -62.13 3.92
CA THR A 28 5.79 -62.69 3.56
C THR A 28 6.89 -61.65 3.83
N GLN A 29 8.08 -62.07 4.26
CA GLN A 29 9.06 -61.29 5.02
C GLN A 29 10.49 -61.48 4.47
N MET A 30 11.33 -60.43 4.48
CA MET A 30 12.80 -60.55 4.59
C MET A 30 13.43 -59.38 5.40
N VAL A 31 14.60 -59.62 5.99
CA VAL A 31 15.19 -58.99 7.22
C VAL A 31 16.69 -58.69 6.96
N LYS A 32 17.42 -57.70 7.51
CA LYS A 32 17.39 -56.92 8.79
C LYS A 32 17.27 -55.39 8.51
N SER A 33 17.58 -54.39 9.36
CA SER A 33 18.38 -54.28 10.60
C SER A 33 17.81 -53.25 11.60
N MET A 34 18.26 -53.33 12.86
CA MET A 34 17.68 -52.67 14.04
C MET A 34 18.29 -51.28 14.34
N GLY A 35 17.49 -50.40 14.97
CA GLY A 35 17.90 -49.13 15.59
C GLY A 35 16.69 -48.34 16.10
N GLU A 36 16.55 -48.23 17.42
CA GLU A 36 15.49 -47.46 18.12
C GLU A 36 15.71 -45.94 17.94
N GLY A 37 14.75 -45.02 18.10
CA GLY A 37 13.32 -45.09 18.39
C GLY A 37 12.73 -43.67 18.58
N THR A 38 11.44 -43.49 18.31
CA THR A 38 10.56 -42.36 18.72
C THR A 38 11.04 -40.90 18.55
N ALA A 39 10.47 -40.18 17.59
CA ALA A 39 9.65 -38.97 17.84
C ALA A 39 8.99 -38.49 16.52
N SER A 40 7.68 -38.21 16.55
CA SER A 40 7.02 -37.46 15.48
C SER A 40 7.41 -36.00 15.61
N ALA A 41 7.98 -35.42 14.56
CA ALA A 41 8.32 -34.00 14.54
C ALA A 41 7.02 -33.16 14.52
N ALA A 42 6.65 -32.65 15.70
CA ALA A 42 5.60 -31.66 15.82
C ALA A 42 6.00 -30.38 15.06
N ALA A 43 5.01 -29.71 14.46
CA ALA A 43 5.23 -28.46 13.74
C ALA A 43 5.74 -27.39 14.72
N THR A 44 6.88 -26.78 14.40
CA THR A 44 7.42 -25.64 15.15
C THR A 44 6.55 -24.41 14.89
N THR A 45 5.58 -24.16 15.76
CA THR A 45 4.92 -22.85 15.82
C THR A 45 5.95 -21.81 16.24
N THR A 46 6.07 -20.73 15.47
CA THR A 46 6.78 -19.52 15.91
C THR A 46 6.07 -18.99 17.15
N ASN A 47 6.71 -19.09 18.31
CA ASN A 47 6.21 -18.44 19.52
C ASN A 47 6.20 -16.92 19.28
N ASP A 48 5.01 -16.32 19.28
CA ASP A 48 4.87 -14.87 19.45
C ASP A 48 5.51 -14.49 20.79
N ILE A 49 6.53 -13.62 20.75
CA ILE A 49 7.17 -13.14 21.97
C ILE A 49 6.25 -12.08 22.57
N LYS A 50 5.69 -12.38 23.74
CA LYS A 50 4.96 -11.39 24.52
C LYS A 50 5.96 -10.51 25.25
N TYR A 51 6.24 -9.32 24.74
CA TYR A 51 7.16 -8.41 25.40
C TYR A 51 6.60 -7.95 26.76
N GLY A 52 7.51 -7.73 27.72
CA GLY A 52 7.20 -7.44 29.11
C GLY A 52 6.88 -8.66 29.99
N ASP A 53 6.57 -9.83 29.42
CA ASP A 53 6.34 -11.09 30.15
C ASP A 53 7.68 -11.83 30.33
N VAL A 54 8.43 -11.41 31.35
CA VAL A 54 9.79 -11.87 31.65
C VAL A 54 9.77 -13.21 32.40
N ASN A 55 8.69 -13.49 33.14
CA ASN A 55 8.53 -14.72 33.92
C ASN A 55 7.79 -15.86 33.18
N MET A 56 7.15 -15.57 32.04
CA MET A 56 6.33 -16.47 31.21
C MET A 56 5.01 -16.93 31.86
N ASP A 57 4.39 -16.13 32.72
CA ASP A 57 3.10 -16.42 33.35
C ASP A 57 1.88 -15.90 32.56
N ASN A 58 2.11 -15.23 31.42
CA ASN A 58 1.12 -14.53 30.57
C ASN A 58 0.54 -13.24 31.16
N ALA A 59 1.06 -12.69 32.25
CA ALA A 59 0.87 -11.31 32.66
C ALA A 59 2.00 -10.40 32.12
N VAL A 60 1.87 -9.10 32.37
CA VAL A 60 2.95 -8.11 32.28
C VAL A 60 2.75 -7.23 33.49
N ASP A 61 3.47 -7.50 34.58
CA ASP A 61 3.21 -6.87 35.86
C ASP A 61 4.47 -6.50 36.68
N SER A 62 4.28 -6.12 37.93
CA SER A 62 5.34 -5.77 38.88
C SER A 62 6.39 -6.87 39.11
N VAL A 63 6.06 -8.14 38.89
CA VAL A 63 6.98 -9.29 39.01
C VAL A 63 8.02 -9.25 37.90
N ASP A 64 7.62 -8.99 36.66
CA ASP A 64 8.52 -8.85 35.51
C ASP A 64 9.48 -7.67 35.71
N LEU A 65 8.93 -6.54 36.16
CA LEU A 65 9.73 -5.36 36.49
C LEU A 65 10.74 -5.63 37.61
N ALA A 66 10.39 -6.47 38.59
CA ALA A 66 11.29 -6.87 39.67
C ALA A 66 12.40 -7.81 39.20
N LEU A 67 12.09 -8.76 38.32
CA LEU A 67 13.07 -9.68 37.71
C LEU A 67 14.07 -8.90 36.83
N LEU A 68 13.56 -8.06 35.92
CA LEU A 68 14.38 -7.20 35.07
C LEU A 68 15.31 -6.30 35.91
N LYS A 69 14.80 -5.71 36.99
CA LYS A 69 15.61 -4.92 37.93
C LYS A 69 16.69 -5.75 38.62
N ALA A 70 16.38 -6.97 39.06
CA ALA A 70 17.35 -7.85 39.70
C ALA A 70 18.49 -8.24 38.74
N TYR A 71 18.17 -8.46 37.46
CA TYR A 71 19.14 -8.73 36.41
C TYR A 71 20.03 -7.52 36.12
N ILE A 72 19.46 -6.33 35.89
CA ILE A 72 20.22 -5.09 35.63
C ILE A 72 21.15 -4.72 36.80
N LEU A 73 20.75 -5.04 38.04
CA LEU A 73 21.56 -4.83 39.25
C LEU A 73 22.56 -5.97 39.53
N ALA A 74 22.70 -6.95 38.62
CA ALA A 74 23.53 -8.14 38.76
C ALA A 74 23.27 -8.97 40.04
N ILE A 75 22.03 -8.90 40.57
CA ILE A 75 21.55 -9.76 41.67
C ILE A 75 21.21 -11.14 41.11
N THR A 76 20.71 -11.21 39.87
CA THR A 76 20.61 -12.44 39.07
C THR A 76 21.44 -12.30 37.80
N SER A 77 21.97 -13.41 37.28
CA SER A 77 22.75 -13.44 36.03
C SER A 77 21.96 -13.99 34.83
N THR A 78 20.69 -14.34 35.03
CA THR A 78 19.78 -14.88 34.01
C THR A 78 18.36 -14.34 34.22
N LEU A 79 17.56 -14.40 33.15
CA LEU A 79 16.10 -14.21 33.16
C LEU A 79 15.42 -15.44 32.54
N PRO A 80 14.17 -15.77 32.92
CA PRO A 80 13.41 -16.86 32.28
C PRO A 80 13.16 -16.61 30.79
N ASN A 81 12.83 -15.36 30.43
CA ASN A 81 12.70 -14.93 29.04
C ASN A 81 13.47 -13.61 28.81
N ILE A 82 14.68 -13.72 28.24
CA ILE A 82 15.51 -12.55 27.89
C ILE A 82 14.89 -11.75 26.74
N ALA A 83 14.25 -12.43 25.77
CA ALA A 83 13.70 -11.76 24.59
C ALA A 83 12.48 -10.89 24.94
N ALA A 84 11.63 -11.31 25.88
CA ALA A 84 10.54 -10.46 26.39
C ALA A 84 11.03 -9.31 27.28
N ALA A 85 12.27 -9.37 27.78
CA ALA A 85 12.83 -8.35 28.66
C ALA A 85 13.40 -7.14 27.92
N ASP A 86 13.84 -7.31 26.66
CA ASP A 86 14.14 -6.24 25.68
C ASP A 86 12.81 -5.62 25.22
N VAL A 87 12.23 -4.76 26.07
CA VAL A 87 10.94 -4.10 25.80
C VAL A 87 11.09 -2.86 24.94
N THR A 88 12.32 -2.38 24.72
CA THR A 88 12.65 -1.32 23.77
C THR A 88 12.70 -1.83 22.33
N GLY A 89 13.08 -3.11 22.12
CA GLY A 89 13.31 -3.69 20.81
C GLY A 89 14.60 -3.17 20.17
N ASP A 90 15.65 -2.97 20.97
CA ASP A 90 16.96 -2.49 20.51
C ASP A 90 18.08 -3.55 20.58
N GLY A 91 17.80 -4.73 21.13
CA GLY A 91 18.74 -5.85 21.21
C GLY A 91 19.71 -5.76 22.39
N THR A 92 19.58 -4.75 23.25
CA THR A 92 20.27 -4.65 24.53
C THR A 92 19.30 -4.90 25.69
N LEU A 93 19.81 -4.95 26.92
CA LEU A 93 18.98 -5.16 28.10
C LEU A 93 19.51 -4.32 29.26
N ASP A 94 18.95 -3.12 29.42
CA ASP A 94 19.51 -2.10 30.32
C ASP A 94 18.47 -1.28 31.10
N ALA A 95 18.90 -0.17 31.72
CA ALA A 95 18.04 0.68 32.52
C ALA A 95 16.87 1.32 31.74
N LEU A 96 16.94 1.39 30.41
CA LEU A 96 15.90 1.89 29.52
C LEU A 96 14.71 0.93 29.47
N ASP A 97 14.95 -0.39 29.36
CA ASP A 97 13.91 -1.42 29.44
C ASP A 97 13.13 -1.32 30.74
N TYR A 98 13.85 -1.25 31.86
CA TYR A 98 13.24 -1.08 33.18
C TYR A 98 12.41 0.21 33.27
N ALA A 99 12.88 1.32 32.67
CA ALA A 99 12.14 2.56 32.63
C ALA A 99 10.89 2.51 31.72
N VAL A 100 10.96 1.76 30.61
CA VAL A 100 9.87 1.56 29.64
C VAL A 100 8.79 0.63 30.21
N LEU A 101 9.18 -0.54 30.73
CA LEU A 101 8.25 -1.47 31.40
C LEU A 101 7.57 -0.77 32.59
N LYS A 102 8.30 0.03 33.38
CA LYS A 102 7.70 0.84 34.44
C LYS A 102 6.68 1.87 33.93
N LYS A 103 6.91 2.51 32.77
CA LYS A 103 5.92 3.44 32.16
C LYS A 103 4.65 2.70 31.73
N TYR A 104 4.79 1.50 31.18
CA TYR A 104 3.67 0.64 30.76
C TYR A 104 2.81 0.26 31.96
N LEU A 105 3.43 -0.22 33.04
CA LEU A 105 2.74 -0.58 34.29
C LEU A 105 2.08 0.62 35.01
N LEU A 106 2.53 1.85 34.72
CA LEU A 106 1.91 3.09 35.20
C LEU A 106 0.82 3.64 34.25
N GLY A 107 0.52 2.95 33.14
CA GLY A 107 -0.44 3.39 32.12
C GLY A 107 0.00 4.64 31.34
N LEU A 108 1.28 5.01 31.39
CA LEU A 108 1.84 6.16 30.66
C LEU A 108 2.11 5.85 29.18
N ILE A 109 2.23 4.57 28.84
CA ILE A 109 2.21 4.02 27.49
C ILE A 109 1.30 2.78 27.48
N THR A 110 0.59 2.53 26.39
CA THR A 110 -0.38 1.43 26.26
C THR A 110 0.13 0.25 25.43
N ILE A 111 1.31 0.39 24.83
CA ILE A 111 2.00 -0.59 23.98
C ILE A 111 3.49 -0.49 24.34
N LEU A 112 4.21 -1.60 24.45
CA LEU A 112 5.67 -1.58 24.63
C LEU A 112 6.35 -1.28 23.28
N PRO A 113 7.45 -0.52 23.22
CA PRO A 113 8.16 -0.23 21.96
C PRO A 113 8.53 -1.45 21.12
N ALA A 114 8.85 -2.59 21.76
CA ALA A 114 9.08 -3.86 21.08
C ALA A 114 7.79 -4.46 20.47
N ASP A 115 6.64 -4.39 21.17
CA ASP A 115 5.32 -4.73 20.61
C ASP A 115 4.88 -3.76 19.49
N ASP A 116 5.40 -2.52 19.50
CA ASP A 116 5.06 -1.47 18.52
C ASP A 116 5.60 -1.81 17.11
N ASN A 117 6.30 -2.93 16.89
CA ASN A 117 6.87 -3.33 15.58
C ASN A 117 7.75 -2.24 14.93
N GLY A 118 8.30 -1.31 15.74
CA GLY A 118 9.06 -0.16 15.25
C GLY A 118 8.24 1.08 14.86
N ASN A 119 6.93 1.16 15.19
CA ASN A 119 6.09 2.35 14.98
C ASN A 119 6.67 3.64 15.63
N GLY A 120 7.57 3.51 16.60
CA GLY A 120 8.33 4.62 17.20
C GLY A 120 9.61 5.02 16.45
N LYS A 121 10.21 4.10 15.67
CA LYS A 121 11.47 4.31 14.93
C LYS A 121 11.23 5.16 13.68
N ILE A 122 12.27 5.81 13.16
CA ILE A 122 12.21 6.53 11.87
C ILE A 122 12.25 5.50 10.74
N LEU A 123 11.30 5.51 9.80
CA LEU A 123 11.39 4.65 8.61
C LEU A 123 12.24 5.34 7.56
N ILE A 124 13.41 4.77 7.25
CA ILE A 124 14.25 5.19 6.14
C ILE A 124 13.75 4.47 4.88
N PRO A 125 13.24 5.18 3.87
CA PRO A 125 12.76 4.58 2.62
C PRO A 125 13.91 3.92 1.85
N HIS A 126 13.59 2.97 0.96
CA HIS A 126 14.60 2.50 0.02
C HIS A 126 15.01 3.62 -0.96
N LYS A 127 16.29 3.62 -1.38
CA LYS A 127 16.90 4.69 -2.18
C LYS A 127 16.31 4.86 -3.59
N SER A 128 15.73 3.79 -4.16
CA SER A 128 15.02 3.82 -5.44
C SER A 128 13.70 4.60 -5.32
N TRP A 129 13.07 4.51 -4.16
CA TRP A 129 11.76 5.08 -3.89
C TRP A 129 11.81 6.57 -3.55
N THR A 130 11.45 7.40 -4.52
CA THR A 130 11.47 8.87 -4.39
C THR A 130 10.28 9.37 -3.57
N CYS A 131 10.30 9.11 -2.26
CA CYS A 131 9.18 9.46 -1.37
C CYS A 131 9.14 10.92 -0.89
N GLY A 132 10.16 11.72 -1.19
CA GLY A 132 10.26 13.12 -0.74
C GLY A 132 10.79 13.31 0.69
N MET A 133 11.05 12.24 1.44
CA MET A 133 11.71 12.26 2.76
C MET A 133 12.77 11.15 2.83
N ALA A 134 13.80 11.24 1.99
CA ALA A 134 14.88 10.25 1.87
C ALA A 134 15.67 10.06 3.18
N ASP A 135 15.85 11.13 3.96
CA ASP A 135 16.48 11.08 5.29
C ASP A 135 15.60 10.40 6.35
N GLY A 136 14.40 9.93 5.99
CA GLY A 136 13.52 9.16 6.84
C GLY A 136 12.20 9.84 7.19
N ILE A 137 11.23 9.01 7.58
CA ILE A 137 9.86 9.38 7.88
C ILE A 137 9.61 9.14 9.38
N PRO A 138 9.45 10.18 10.21
CA PRO A 138 9.21 10.03 11.65
C PRO A 138 7.83 9.42 11.92
N LYS A 139 7.57 8.99 13.17
CA LYS A 139 6.24 8.52 13.60
C LYS A 139 5.22 9.65 13.34
N PRO A 140 4.21 9.49 12.47
CA PRO A 140 3.37 10.60 12.04
C PRO A 140 2.66 11.33 13.19
N GLU A 141 2.25 10.60 14.21
CA GLU A 141 1.55 11.11 15.39
C GLU A 141 2.39 12.05 16.27
N THR A 142 3.69 12.22 15.98
CA THR A 142 4.54 13.26 16.60
C THR A 142 4.30 14.66 16.00
N GLY A 143 3.72 14.74 14.81
CA GLY A 143 3.36 16.00 14.15
C GLY A 143 2.01 16.56 14.59
N VAL A 144 1.66 17.72 14.04
CA VAL A 144 0.35 18.36 14.27
C VAL A 144 -0.67 17.81 13.26
N LEU A 145 -1.77 17.22 13.73
CA LEU A 145 -2.83 16.72 12.85
C LEU A 145 -3.38 17.86 11.97
N VAL A 146 -3.37 17.64 10.66
CA VAL A 146 -3.89 18.56 9.63
C VAL A 146 -5.33 18.22 9.30
N PHE A 147 -5.58 16.96 8.92
CA PHE A 147 -6.90 16.39 8.72
C PHE A 147 -6.85 14.86 8.76
N GLU A 148 -8.03 14.26 8.87
CA GLU A 148 -8.29 12.83 8.71
C GLU A 148 -9.51 12.66 7.80
N THR A 149 -9.53 11.62 6.96
CA THR A 149 -10.72 11.26 6.19
C THR A 149 -10.77 9.77 5.90
N THR A 150 -11.98 9.21 5.96
CA THR A 150 -12.27 7.87 5.45
C THR A 150 -12.94 8.01 4.09
N MET A 151 -12.30 7.43 3.08
CA MET A 151 -12.78 7.36 1.71
C MET A 151 -13.43 6.01 1.45
N LYS A 152 -14.52 6.00 0.70
CA LYS A 152 -15.08 4.77 0.15
C LYS A 152 -14.31 4.37 -1.09
N LEU A 153 -14.01 3.07 -1.22
CA LEU A 153 -13.41 2.49 -2.41
C LEU A 153 -14.51 2.07 -3.38
N GLN A 154 -14.30 2.38 -4.66
CA GLN A 154 -15.14 1.94 -5.76
C GLN A 154 -14.85 0.48 -6.10
N ASN A 155 -13.56 0.13 -6.17
CA ASN A 155 -13.05 -1.22 -6.45
C ASN A 155 -11.67 -1.41 -5.79
N SER A 156 -11.31 -2.67 -5.59
CA SER A 156 -9.95 -3.13 -5.33
C SER A 156 -9.59 -4.17 -6.39
N TYR A 157 -8.48 -3.97 -7.09
CA TYR A 157 -7.97 -4.88 -8.10
C TYR A 157 -6.69 -5.53 -7.58
N ASP A 158 -6.68 -6.86 -7.48
CA ASP A 158 -5.49 -7.64 -7.15
C ASP A 158 -4.90 -8.16 -8.46
N LEU A 159 -3.72 -7.64 -8.83
CA LEU A 159 -3.01 -8.08 -10.03
C LEU A 159 -2.10 -9.27 -9.73
N GLY A 160 -1.93 -9.69 -8.47
CA GLY A 160 -0.96 -10.71 -8.10
C GLY A 160 0.49 -10.29 -8.40
N LYS A 161 1.36 -11.24 -8.73
CA LYS A 161 2.79 -10.98 -8.99
C LYS A 161 3.00 -10.35 -10.37
N THR A 162 3.62 -9.18 -10.42
CA THR A 162 4.10 -8.47 -11.62
C THR A 162 5.63 -8.54 -11.68
N GLN A 163 6.27 -7.76 -12.55
CA GLN A 163 7.74 -7.64 -12.58
C GLN A 163 8.32 -7.01 -11.31
N TYR A 164 7.54 -6.21 -10.56
CA TYR A 164 8.01 -5.46 -9.39
C TYR A 164 7.73 -6.16 -8.05
N GLY A 165 6.73 -7.04 -7.99
CA GLY A 165 6.27 -7.63 -6.73
C GLY A 165 4.78 -7.99 -6.79
N LEU A 166 4.12 -8.09 -5.63
CA LEU A 166 2.67 -8.26 -5.55
C LEU A 166 1.99 -6.89 -5.69
N ARG A 167 1.19 -6.71 -6.74
CA ARG A 167 0.52 -5.45 -7.06
C ARG A 167 -0.96 -5.48 -6.70
N LYS A 168 -1.42 -4.46 -5.97
CA LYS A 168 -2.85 -4.13 -5.83
C LYS A 168 -3.11 -2.68 -6.23
N VAL A 169 -4.31 -2.42 -6.77
CA VAL A 169 -4.77 -1.06 -7.09
C VAL A 169 -6.12 -0.82 -6.46
N PHE A 170 -6.23 0.24 -5.66
CA PHE A 170 -7.48 0.67 -5.06
C PHE A 170 -7.97 1.93 -5.78
N VAL A 171 -9.25 1.95 -6.14
CA VAL A 171 -9.89 3.10 -6.81
C VAL A 171 -10.81 3.79 -5.82
N VAL A 172 -10.56 5.06 -5.55
CA VAL A 172 -11.37 5.88 -4.63
C VAL A 172 -12.68 6.30 -5.30
N GLN A 173 -13.81 6.07 -4.62
CA GLN A 173 -15.13 6.53 -5.04
C GLN A 173 -15.38 7.97 -4.57
N ASN A 174 -15.20 8.24 -3.27
CA ASN A 174 -15.32 9.56 -2.65
C ASN A 174 -14.81 9.53 -1.20
N GLY A 175 -14.67 10.70 -0.59
CA GLY A 175 -14.51 10.87 0.86
C GLY A 175 -14.88 12.29 1.26
N SER A 176 -15.13 12.54 2.54
CA SER A 176 -15.43 13.88 3.07
C SER A 176 -14.40 14.30 4.09
N ILE A 177 -13.90 15.52 3.98
CA ILE A 177 -12.90 16.12 4.86
C ILE A 177 -13.60 17.22 5.66
N THR A 178 -13.63 17.06 6.98
CA THR A 178 -14.17 18.04 7.93
C THR A 178 -13.10 18.35 8.97
N ALA A 179 -12.19 19.26 8.64
CA ALA A 179 -11.12 19.70 9.53
C ALA A 179 -11.05 21.23 9.62
N THR A 180 -10.46 21.75 10.70
CA THR A 180 -10.42 23.20 10.97
C THR A 180 -9.78 24.02 9.86
N LYS A 181 -8.74 23.47 9.20
CA LYS A 181 -8.01 24.14 8.11
C LYS A 181 -8.47 23.75 6.70
N ILE A 182 -9.20 22.64 6.54
CA ILE A 182 -9.61 22.09 5.23
C ILE A 182 -11.01 21.49 5.36
N GLN A 183 -11.94 21.97 4.53
CA GLN A 183 -13.28 21.42 4.39
C GLN A 183 -13.55 21.15 2.92
N GLY A 184 -14.00 19.94 2.58
CA GLY A 184 -14.15 19.51 1.19
C GLY A 184 -14.44 18.03 1.04
N SER A 185 -14.25 17.54 -0.18
CA SER A 185 -14.37 16.12 -0.53
C SER A 185 -13.17 15.63 -1.33
N VAL A 186 -12.85 14.33 -1.17
CA VAL A 186 -11.95 13.63 -2.09
C VAL A 186 -12.76 13.21 -3.31
N MET A 187 -12.25 13.53 -4.50
CA MET A 187 -12.89 13.27 -5.78
C MET A 187 -12.79 11.80 -6.20
N SER A 188 -13.78 11.35 -6.95
CA SER A 188 -13.83 10.01 -7.55
C SER A 188 -12.71 9.79 -8.56
N GLY A 189 -12.24 8.54 -8.67
CA GLY A 189 -11.24 8.12 -9.64
C GLY A 189 -9.80 8.23 -9.12
N GLY A 190 -9.57 8.67 -7.88
CA GLY A 190 -8.26 8.61 -7.25
C GLY A 190 -7.69 7.19 -7.23
N LEU A 191 -6.38 7.06 -7.38
CA LEU A 191 -5.67 5.78 -7.49
C LEU A 191 -4.71 5.60 -6.32
N ASP A 192 -4.64 4.39 -5.78
CA ASP A 192 -3.63 3.96 -4.81
C ASP A 192 -3.02 2.65 -5.34
N PHE A 193 -1.77 2.73 -5.76
CA PHE A 193 -0.97 1.62 -6.26
C PHE A 193 -0.13 1.06 -5.12
N GLN A 194 -0.51 -0.08 -4.58
CA GLN A 194 0.22 -0.78 -3.53
C GLN A 194 1.11 -1.86 -4.14
N LEU A 195 2.42 -1.77 -3.92
CA LEU A 195 3.38 -2.83 -4.13
C LEU A 195 3.67 -3.53 -2.80
N THR A 196 3.86 -4.84 -2.84
CA THR A 196 4.38 -5.62 -1.71
C THR A 196 5.45 -6.58 -2.21
N LEU A 197 6.66 -6.42 -1.67
CA LEU A 197 7.86 -7.13 -2.06
C LEU A 197 7.93 -8.51 -1.36
N SER A 198 8.84 -9.38 -1.82
CA SER A 198 8.96 -10.76 -1.32
C SER A 198 9.38 -10.86 0.16
N ASN A 199 10.06 -9.83 0.68
CA ASN A 199 10.43 -9.67 2.10
C ASN A 199 9.32 -9.03 2.95
N GLY A 200 8.16 -8.70 2.38
CA GLY A 200 7.04 -8.03 3.05
C GLY A 200 7.10 -6.49 3.03
N ALA A 201 8.22 -5.89 2.58
CA ALA A 201 8.32 -4.45 2.41
C ALA A 201 7.30 -3.93 1.39
N MET A 202 6.91 -2.66 1.53
CA MET A 202 5.84 -2.07 0.72
C MET A 202 6.24 -0.71 0.15
N GLU A 203 5.75 -0.45 -1.06
CA GLU A 203 5.78 0.87 -1.71
C GLU A 203 4.35 1.24 -2.12
N ILE A 204 3.96 2.50 -1.94
CA ILE A 204 2.61 2.98 -2.25
C ILE A 204 2.70 4.28 -3.04
N GLU A 205 2.17 4.33 -4.26
CA GLU A 205 1.92 5.61 -4.95
C GLU A 205 0.43 5.93 -4.93
N GLN A 206 0.07 7.08 -4.36
CA GLN A 206 -1.31 7.52 -4.24
C GLN A 206 -1.53 8.86 -4.95
N LEU A 207 -2.50 8.89 -5.87
CA LEU A 207 -2.90 10.06 -6.64
C LEU A 207 -4.34 10.43 -6.30
N LEU A 208 -4.53 11.51 -5.54
CA LEU A 208 -5.84 12.03 -5.15
C LEU A 208 -6.06 13.47 -5.62
N MET A 209 -7.33 13.84 -5.73
CA MET A 209 -7.79 15.21 -5.88
C MET A 209 -8.75 15.55 -4.75
N ILE A 210 -8.50 16.66 -4.05
CA ILE A 210 -9.44 17.25 -3.09
C ILE A 210 -10.14 18.42 -3.77
N LYS A 211 -11.47 18.50 -3.62
CA LYS A 211 -12.27 19.69 -3.91
C LYS A 211 -12.72 20.32 -2.62
N THR A 212 -12.28 21.55 -2.34
CA THR A 212 -12.66 22.28 -1.13
C THR A 212 -14.05 22.93 -1.30
N ASN A 213 -14.73 23.17 -0.18
CA ASN A 213 -16.08 23.76 -0.18
C ASN A 213 -16.12 25.19 -0.74
N ASP A 214 -15.02 25.93 -0.68
CA ASP A 214 -14.86 27.26 -1.28
C ASP A 214 -14.45 27.22 -2.77
N GLY A 215 -14.35 26.04 -3.37
CA GLY A 215 -14.19 25.85 -4.81
C GLY A 215 -12.77 25.64 -5.31
N ASN A 216 -11.76 25.51 -4.45
CA ASN A 216 -10.39 25.17 -4.87
C ASN A 216 -10.23 23.67 -5.18
N TYR A 217 -9.27 23.34 -6.05
CA TYR A 217 -8.80 21.96 -6.26
C TYR A 217 -7.38 21.84 -5.71
N ILE A 218 -7.07 20.74 -5.02
CA ILE A 218 -5.75 20.43 -4.48
C ILE A 218 -5.38 19.03 -4.96
N TYR A 219 -4.23 18.90 -5.61
CA TYR A 219 -3.69 17.62 -6.10
C TYR A 219 -2.75 17.01 -5.07
N LEU A 220 -2.76 15.68 -4.94
CA LEU A 220 -1.83 14.93 -4.11
C LEU A 220 -1.15 13.87 -4.98
N ARG A 221 0.19 13.84 -5.00
CA ARG A 221 1.00 12.75 -5.59
C ARG A 221 1.89 12.13 -4.52
N SER A 222 1.27 11.37 -3.62
CA SER A 222 1.87 10.97 -2.37
C SER A 222 2.56 9.62 -2.48
N ALA A 223 3.71 9.49 -1.85
CA ALA A 223 4.44 8.24 -1.75
C ALA A 223 4.19 7.61 -0.38
N GLY A 224 4.33 6.30 -0.26
CA GLY A 224 4.33 5.58 1.01
C GLY A 224 5.32 4.45 0.99
N THR A 225 5.76 4.05 2.18
CA THR A 225 6.70 2.96 2.38
C THR A 225 6.43 2.26 3.71
N ALA A 226 6.81 0.99 3.80
CA ALA A 226 6.67 0.19 5.01
C ALA A 226 7.69 -0.95 5.02
N VAL A 227 8.17 -1.36 6.20
CA VAL A 227 8.89 -2.64 6.38
C VAL A 227 7.94 -3.83 6.29
N ASN A 228 6.67 -3.65 6.64
CA ASN A 228 5.56 -4.59 6.52
C ASN A 228 4.22 -3.85 6.68
N GLN A 229 3.09 -4.54 6.52
CA GLN A 229 1.76 -3.94 6.55
C GLN A 229 1.36 -3.27 7.87
N ASN A 230 2.05 -3.51 8.99
CA ASN A 230 1.68 -2.98 10.31
C ASN A 230 2.02 -1.47 10.45
N ASP A 231 3.04 -1.00 9.75
CA ASP A 231 3.54 0.39 9.82
C ASP A 231 3.70 1.01 8.42
N VAL A 232 2.58 1.16 7.71
CA VAL A 232 2.54 1.89 6.43
C VAL A 232 2.54 3.39 6.69
N ARG A 233 3.64 4.06 6.32
CA ARG A 233 3.75 5.52 6.42
C ARG A 233 3.72 6.16 5.04
N MET A 234 2.91 7.20 4.93
CA MET A 234 2.79 8.03 3.72
C MET A 234 3.55 9.35 3.93
N VAL A 235 4.10 9.89 2.84
CA VAL A 235 4.56 11.28 2.70
C VAL A 235 3.57 11.97 1.77
N TRP A 236 2.84 12.96 2.30
CA TRP A 236 1.76 13.63 1.60
C TRP A 236 2.28 14.84 0.81
N ASP A 237 2.28 14.71 -0.51
CA ASP A 237 2.85 15.73 -1.40
C ASP A 237 1.75 16.50 -2.14
N PHE A 238 1.37 17.65 -1.56
CA PHE A 238 0.30 18.51 -2.05
C PHE A 238 0.77 19.51 -3.12
N GLU A 239 -0.04 19.71 -4.15
CA GLU A 239 -0.01 20.87 -5.03
C GLU A 239 -1.34 21.63 -4.88
N ALA A 240 -1.31 22.74 -4.14
CA ALA A 240 -2.44 23.65 -3.93
C ALA A 240 -2.28 24.94 -4.76
N PRO A 241 -3.38 25.65 -5.10
CA PRO A 241 -3.30 26.89 -5.87
C PRO A 241 -2.57 27.97 -5.07
N ASN A 242 -1.55 28.60 -5.65
CA ASN A 242 -0.72 29.64 -5.01
C ASN A 242 -1.54 30.86 -4.56
N SER A 243 -2.64 31.16 -5.26
CA SER A 243 -3.60 32.23 -4.95
C SER A 243 -4.65 31.87 -3.90
N SER A 244 -4.72 30.62 -3.46
CA SER A 244 -5.71 30.15 -2.48
C SER A 244 -5.21 30.27 -1.03
N SER A 245 -6.16 30.26 -0.09
CA SER A 245 -5.90 30.11 1.35
C SER A 245 -5.28 28.76 1.74
N TYR A 246 -5.11 27.83 0.80
CA TYR A 246 -4.50 26.51 0.97
C TYR A 246 -3.04 26.44 0.54
N ASN A 247 -2.46 27.54 0.04
CA ASN A 247 -1.09 27.55 -0.49
C ASN A 247 0.00 27.14 0.53
N TRP A 248 -0.28 27.19 1.84
CA TRP A 248 0.61 26.70 2.90
C TRP A 248 0.91 25.19 2.79
N LEU A 249 0.00 24.40 2.19
CA LEU A 249 0.23 22.98 1.88
C LEU A 249 1.38 22.76 0.88
N ASN A 250 1.79 23.80 0.14
CA ASN A 250 2.88 23.66 -0.82
C ASN A 250 4.27 23.57 -0.15
N SER A 251 4.42 24.02 1.10
CA SER A 251 5.72 24.23 1.75
C SER A 251 6.02 23.32 2.96
N GLY A 252 5.01 22.68 3.55
CA GLY A 252 5.20 21.83 4.72
C GLY A 252 5.74 20.42 4.39
N LYS A 253 6.28 19.75 5.41
CA LYS A 253 6.56 18.32 5.42
C LYS A 253 5.37 17.61 6.04
N TYR A 254 4.67 16.78 5.26
CA TYR A 254 3.47 16.09 5.71
C TYR A 254 3.67 14.58 5.65
N VAL A 255 3.35 13.90 6.74
CA VAL A 255 3.42 12.44 6.85
C VAL A 255 2.13 11.88 7.43
N GLY A 256 1.92 10.57 7.38
CA GLY A 256 0.69 10.01 7.89
C GLY A 256 0.49 8.53 7.71
N ARG A 257 -0.73 8.08 8.02
CA ARG A 257 -1.16 6.69 7.92
C ARG A 257 -2.10 6.52 6.73
N ARG A 258 -2.04 5.33 6.12
CA ARG A 258 -3.01 4.85 5.13
C ARG A 258 -3.44 3.46 5.55
N ILE A 259 -4.70 3.32 5.95
CA ILE A 259 -5.30 2.08 6.48
C ILE A 259 -6.38 1.63 5.50
N ILE A 260 -6.35 0.37 5.08
CA ILE A 260 -7.41 -0.25 4.26
C ILE A 260 -8.26 -1.14 5.15
N ASP A 261 -9.56 -0.90 5.14
CA ASP A 261 -10.55 -1.87 5.59
C ASP A 261 -11.16 -2.54 4.35
N SER A 262 -10.71 -3.77 4.07
CA SER A 262 -11.18 -4.56 2.94
C SER A 262 -12.59 -5.11 3.12
N VAL A 263 -13.10 -5.18 4.37
CA VAL A 263 -14.45 -5.65 4.69
C VAL A 263 -15.46 -4.52 4.52
N ALA A 264 -15.14 -3.32 5.01
CA ALA A 264 -15.96 -2.12 4.80
C ALA A 264 -15.81 -1.54 3.38
N GLY A 265 -14.75 -1.91 2.65
CA GLY A 265 -14.42 -1.33 1.35
C GLY A 265 -14.02 0.15 1.47
N THR A 266 -13.18 0.48 2.46
CA THR A 266 -12.77 1.86 2.73
C THR A 266 -11.27 2.02 2.88
N MET A 267 -10.79 3.24 2.65
CA MET A 267 -9.43 3.67 2.90
C MET A 267 -9.45 4.88 3.82
N LYS A 268 -8.86 4.76 5.01
CA LYS A 268 -8.67 5.85 5.94
C LYS A 268 -7.28 6.45 5.75
N ILE A 269 -7.19 7.77 5.60
CA ILE A 269 -5.93 8.52 5.63
C ILE A 269 -5.94 9.54 6.76
N SER A 270 -4.78 9.68 7.43
CA SER A 270 -4.50 10.74 8.39
C SER A 270 -3.28 11.52 7.93
N VAL A 271 -3.29 12.84 8.11
CA VAL A 271 -2.23 13.75 7.63
C VAL A 271 -1.74 14.59 8.80
N TYR A 272 -0.44 14.54 9.09
CA TYR A 272 0.23 15.29 10.14
C TYR A 272 1.31 16.19 9.54
N ASP A 273 1.40 17.43 10.02
CA ASP A 273 2.48 18.36 9.72
C ASP A 273 3.66 18.09 10.66
N VAL A 274 4.77 17.64 10.10
CA VAL A 274 6.03 17.36 10.81
C VAL A 274 7.11 18.38 10.47
N SER A 275 6.77 19.52 9.89
CA SER A 275 7.73 20.58 9.51
C SER A 275 8.54 21.12 10.69
N GLY A 276 7.96 21.10 11.89
CA GLY A 276 8.61 21.49 13.14
C GLY A 276 9.32 20.36 13.90
N ILE A 277 9.31 19.13 13.38
CA ILE A 277 9.92 17.96 14.02
C ILE A 277 11.35 17.78 13.50
N ASN A 278 12.31 17.86 14.41
CA ASN A 278 13.71 17.55 14.14
C ASN A 278 14.01 16.12 14.62
N PHE A 279 14.70 15.35 13.79
CA PHE A 279 15.17 14.01 14.10
C PHE A 279 16.49 13.76 13.36
N THR A 280 17.32 12.87 13.91
CA THR A 280 18.56 12.41 13.29
C THR A 280 18.53 10.89 13.25
N PRO A 281 18.46 10.24 12.08
CA PRO A 281 18.48 8.79 11.97
C PRO A 281 19.82 8.21 12.44
N ASP A 282 19.75 7.12 13.21
CA ASP A 282 20.88 6.29 13.59
C ASP A 282 20.47 4.80 13.64
N SER A 283 21.41 3.90 13.94
CA SER A 283 21.18 2.45 13.95
C SER A 283 20.26 1.93 15.06
N THR A 284 19.96 2.72 16.09
CA THR A 284 19.08 2.30 17.21
C THR A 284 17.66 2.84 17.02
N ASN A 285 17.55 4.05 16.48
CA ASN A 285 16.29 4.79 16.37
C ASN A 285 15.57 4.65 15.01
N SER A 286 16.16 3.95 14.05
CA SER A 286 15.64 3.84 12.67
C SER A 286 15.42 2.40 12.20
N LEU A 287 14.55 2.24 11.21
CA LEU A 287 14.38 1.01 10.43
C LEU A 287 14.55 1.34 8.94
N ILE A 288 15.35 0.55 8.23
CA ILE A 288 15.59 0.71 6.80
C ILE A 288 14.64 -0.20 6.04
N VAL A 289 13.85 0.36 5.13
CA VAL A 289 13.07 -0.40 4.17
C VAL A 289 14.02 -0.91 3.08
N THR A 290 14.08 -2.23 2.89
CA THR A 290 14.96 -2.88 1.91
C THR A 290 14.16 -3.43 0.74
N GLU A 291 14.73 -3.27 -0.46
CA GLU A 291 14.25 -3.88 -1.69
C GLU A 291 15.07 -5.16 -1.96
N PRO A 292 14.45 -6.31 -2.29
CA PRO A 292 15.18 -7.53 -2.67
C PRO A 292 15.94 -7.37 -3.99
N ASP A 293 17.19 -7.88 -4.07
CA ASP A 293 18.03 -7.79 -5.28
C ASP A 293 17.47 -8.52 -6.51
N ASP A 294 16.42 -9.35 -6.36
CA ASP A 294 15.79 -10.12 -7.44
C ASP A 294 14.65 -9.39 -8.16
N VAL A 295 14.24 -8.20 -7.69
CA VAL A 295 13.25 -7.34 -8.35
C VAL A 295 13.88 -6.05 -8.88
N PRO A 296 13.46 -5.54 -10.06
CA PRO A 296 13.86 -4.23 -10.55
C PRO A 296 13.08 -3.11 -9.83
N ASP A 297 13.70 -1.95 -9.65
CA ASP A 297 13.07 -0.74 -9.08
C ASP A 297 11.75 -0.38 -9.78
N GLN A 298 10.69 -0.08 -9.01
CA GLN A 298 9.47 0.53 -9.57
C GLN A 298 9.75 2.00 -9.99
N PRO A 299 9.51 2.38 -11.26
CA PRO A 299 9.83 3.73 -11.71
C PRO A 299 8.82 4.77 -11.18
N TRP A 300 9.30 5.72 -10.37
CA TRP A 300 8.50 6.88 -9.94
C TRP A 300 8.11 7.75 -11.14
N ASP A 301 9.01 8.09 -12.05
CA ASP A 301 8.70 8.96 -13.21
C ASP A 301 8.51 8.19 -14.51
N TYR A 302 7.78 8.78 -15.47
CA TYR A 302 7.47 8.14 -16.74
C TYR A 302 8.73 7.97 -17.61
N ARG A 303 8.73 6.91 -18.41
CA ARG A 303 9.83 6.58 -19.33
C ARG A 303 10.03 7.68 -20.38
N LYS A 304 11.28 7.96 -20.75
CA LYS A 304 11.65 8.86 -21.86
C LYS A 304 12.21 8.03 -23.02
N ALA A 305 11.92 8.44 -24.25
CA ALA A 305 12.16 7.66 -25.46
C ALA A 305 12.96 8.45 -26.54
N SER A 306 14.18 8.89 -26.21
CA SER A 306 14.94 9.85 -27.02
C SER A 306 15.48 9.34 -28.37
N TYR A 307 15.48 8.03 -28.60
CA TYR A 307 16.07 7.39 -29.79
C TYR A 307 15.14 6.32 -30.36
N GLU A 308 13.83 6.55 -30.26
CA GLU A 308 12.80 5.59 -30.62
C GLU A 308 11.85 6.20 -31.66
N ARG A 309 11.31 5.35 -32.55
CA ARG A 309 10.34 5.73 -33.59
C ARG A 309 9.17 4.76 -33.60
N ASN A 310 8.03 5.23 -34.09
CA ASN A 310 6.82 4.42 -34.23
C ASN A 310 7.09 3.25 -35.19
N GLY A 311 6.87 2.03 -34.70
CA GLY A 311 6.78 0.82 -35.51
C GLY A 311 5.33 0.49 -35.87
N SER A 312 5.01 -0.79 -35.85
CA SER A 312 3.66 -1.30 -36.08
C SER A 312 2.66 -0.69 -35.09
N LYS A 313 1.48 -0.31 -35.59
CA LYS A 313 0.33 0.02 -34.73
C LYS A 313 0.01 -1.17 -33.83
N PHE A 314 -0.15 -0.92 -32.54
CA PHE A 314 -0.48 -1.91 -31.53
C PHE A 314 -1.98 -1.86 -31.18
N ILE A 315 -2.47 -0.72 -30.67
CA ILE A 315 -3.89 -0.51 -30.35
C ILE A 315 -4.34 0.92 -30.67
N THR A 316 -5.65 1.15 -30.69
CA THR A 316 -6.27 2.47 -30.56
C THR A 316 -7.21 2.47 -29.35
N GLU A 317 -7.11 3.52 -28.55
CA GLU A 317 -8.01 3.86 -27.47
C GLU A 317 -9.02 4.92 -27.91
N ALA A 318 -10.25 4.79 -27.44
CA ALA A 318 -11.23 5.88 -27.37
C ALA A 318 -11.52 6.13 -25.89
N VAL A 319 -10.95 7.21 -25.33
CA VAL A 319 -10.95 7.53 -23.89
C VAL A 319 -12.06 8.52 -23.59
N SER A 320 -12.96 8.19 -22.66
CA SER A 320 -13.98 9.11 -22.13
C SER A 320 -13.41 9.94 -20.99
N LEU A 321 -13.69 11.25 -21.00
CA LEU A 321 -13.10 12.21 -20.07
C LEU A 321 -14.18 12.87 -19.18
N GLY A 322 -13.78 13.17 -17.95
CA GLY A 322 -14.55 13.97 -17.00
C GLY A 322 -14.33 15.48 -17.17
N ALA A 323 -15.02 16.26 -16.34
CA ALA A 323 -14.79 17.71 -16.28
C ALA A 323 -13.37 18.03 -15.76
N SER A 324 -12.75 19.08 -16.31
CA SER A 324 -11.46 19.61 -15.86
C SER A 324 -11.48 19.98 -14.38
N GLN A 325 -10.44 19.55 -13.67
CA GLN A 325 -10.14 19.88 -12.28
C GLN A 325 -8.85 20.70 -12.25
N SER A 326 -8.99 22.00 -12.55
CA SER A 326 -7.86 22.94 -12.57
C SER A 326 -7.45 23.34 -11.16
N VAL A 327 -6.24 22.94 -10.75
CA VAL A 327 -5.53 23.51 -9.59
C VAL A 327 -4.92 24.86 -9.97
N GLY A 328 -4.55 25.04 -11.24
CA GLY A 328 -3.83 26.22 -11.71
C GLY A 328 -2.40 26.28 -11.19
N ALA A 329 -1.85 27.47 -11.03
CA ALA A 329 -0.47 27.68 -10.60
C ALA A 329 -0.24 27.20 -9.16
N SER A 330 0.65 26.22 -8.99
CA SER A 330 1.08 25.55 -7.76
C SER A 330 2.59 25.68 -7.55
N LYS A 331 3.17 24.89 -6.64
CA LYS A 331 4.62 24.77 -6.42
C LYS A 331 5.41 24.09 -7.56
N ARG A 332 4.77 23.38 -8.49
CA ARG A 332 5.44 22.72 -9.64
C ARG A 332 4.93 23.18 -11.00
N GLY A 333 4.44 24.41 -11.07
CA GLY A 333 3.91 25.00 -12.30
C GLY A 333 2.39 25.03 -12.32
N SER A 334 1.76 25.00 -13.50
CA SER A 334 0.29 25.04 -13.60
C SER A 334 -0.29 23.64 -13.80
N ARG A 335 -1.20 23.19 -12.93
CA ARG A 335 -1.79 21.84 -12.99
C ARG A 335 -3.25 21.85 -13.42
N ASN A 336 -3.57 20.93 -14.32
CA ASN A 336 -4.93 20.57 -14.69
C ASN A 336 -5.07 19.05 -14.67
N ILE A 337 -6.07 18.54 -13.96
CA ILE A 337 -6.35 17.11 -13.89
C ILE A 337 -7.65 16.84 -14.65
N ILE A 338 -7.62 15.89 -15.60
CA ILE A 338 -8.82 15.48 -16.37
C ILE A 338 -9.13 14.02 -16.02
N PRO A 339 -10.19 13.73 -15.23
CA PRO A 339 -10.54 12.36 -14.87
C PRO A 339 -10.81 11.49 -16.10
N ILE A 340 -10.40 10.22 -16.04
CA ILE A 340 -10.73 9.22 -17.06
C ILE A 340 -11.97 8.47 -16.57
N THR A 341 -13.07 8.63 -17.30
CA THR A 341 -14.41 8.14 -16.90
C THR A 341 -14.79 6.83 -17.58
N GLY A 342 -13.96 6.33 -18.49
CA GLY A 342 -14.13 5.05 -19.17
C GLY A 342 -13.56 5.11 -20.59
N GLY A 343 -13.99 4.18 -21.44
CA GLY A 343 -13.57 4.10 -22.84
C GLY A 343 -13.38 2.68 -23.34
N SER A 344 -12.80 2.53 -24.52
CA SER A 344 -12.52 1.24 -25.15
C SER A 344 -11.14 1.20 -25.81
N VAL A 345 -10.56 0.00 -25.87
CA VAL A 345 -9.28 -0.32 -26.50
C VAL A 345 -9.53 -1.36 -27.58
N THR A 346 -8.97 -1.15 -28.77
CA THR A 346 -9.13 -2.04 -29.92
C THR A 346 -7.82 -2.21 -30.69
N GLY A 347 -7.58 -3.38 -31.28
CA GLY A 347 -6.37 -3.69 -32.05
C GLY A 347 -5.83 -5.06 -31.70
N ASN A 348 -4.55 -5.15 -31.37
CA ASN A 348 -3.90 -6.40 -30.97
C ASN A 348 -4.42 -6.98 -29.64
N LEU A 349 -5.15 -6.18 -28.85
CA LEU A 349 -6.03 -6.64 -27.77
C LEU A 349 -7.32 -5.81 -27.75
N THR A 350 -8.34 -6.36 -27.11
CA THR A 350 -9.60 -5.67 -26.79
C THR A 350 -9.73 -5.54 -25.28
N ALA A 351 -10.11 -4.34 -24.83
CA ALA A 351 -10.37 -4.04 -23.43
C ALA A 351 -11.35 -2.87 -23.29
N LYS A 352 -11.96 -2.73 -22.13
CA LYS A 352 -12.60 -1.48 -21.69
C LYS A 352 -11.62 -0.69 -20.84
N ILE A 353 -11.66 0.63 -20.95
CA ILE A 353 -10.99 1.54 -20.02
C ILE A 353 -11.89 1.70 -18.82
N LEU A 354 -11.34 1.55 -17.61
CA LEU A 354 -12.10 1.66 -16.37
C LEU A 354 -12.27 3.13 -15.97
N ALA A 355 -13.36 3.43 -15.26
CA ALA A 355 -13.59 4.73 -14.63
C ALA A 355 -12.69 4.87 -13.38
N ALA A 356 -11.40 5.05 -13.63
CA ALA A 356 -10.33 5.06 -12.63
C ALA A 356 -9.12 5.82 -13.20
N GLY A 357 -8.58 6.75 -12.41
CA GLY A 357 -7.44 7.57 -12.81
C GLY A 357 -7.81 8.84 -13.58
N ALA A 358 -6.78 9.48 -14.13
CA ALA A 358 -6.87 10.77 -14.80
C ALA A 358 -5.66 11.01 -15.71
N ASP A 359 -5.76 12.05 -16.54
CA ASP A 359 -4.61 12.76 -17.09
C ASP A 359 -4.15 13.86 -16.12
N TYR A 360 -2.89 13.79 -15.68
CA TYR A 360 -2.27 14.66 -14.66
C TYR A 360 -1.33 15.69 -15.31
N GLN A 361 -1.91 16.70 -15.96
CA GLN A 361 -1.21 17.62 -16.85
C GLN A 361 -0.38 18.66 -16.08
N ASN A 362 0.82 18.98 -16.60
CA ASN A 362 1.55 20.20 -16.27
C ASN A 362 1.51 21.14 -17.48
N LEU A 363 0.79 22.26 -17.34
CA LEU A 363 0.59 23.28 -18.37
C LEU A 363 1.73 24.32 -18.42
N SER A 364 2.78 24.13 -17.64
CA SER A 364 4.02 24.91 -17.77
C SER A 364 4.70 24.61 -19.10
N ASN A 365 5.44 25.55 -19.67
CA ASN A 365 6.17 25.30 -20.92
C ASN A 365 7.51 24.57 -20.65
N PRO A 366 7.83 23.45 -21.34
CA PRO A 366 6.99 22.69 -22.27
C PRO A 366 5.94 21.82 -21.56
N ILE A 367 4.73 21.78 -22.12
CA ILE A 367 3.59 21.07 -21.52
C ILE A 367 3.90 19.56 -21.45
N THR A 368 3.62 18.97 -20.29
CA THR A 368 3.69 17.51 -20.10
C THR A 368 2.37 16.94 -19.63
N ILE A 369 2.16 15.67 -19.96
CA ILE A 369 1.07 14.85 -19.44
C ILE A 369 1.65 13.58 -18.78
N ASP A 370 0.92 13.01 -17.84
CA ASP A 370 1.25 11.76 -17.14
C ASP A 370 -0.06 11.02 -16.84
N ALA A 371 -0.74 10.55 -17.89
CA ALA A 371 -2.03 9.89 -17.75
C ALA A 371 -1.87 8.52 -17.11
N ARG A 372 -2.64 8.24 -16.06
CA ARG A 372 -2.60 6.97 -15.31
C ARG A 372 -3.99 6.45 -15.08
N TYR A 373 -4.22 5.21 -15.49
CA TYR A 373 -5.55 4.61 -15.55
C TYR A 373 -5.43 3.08 -15.71
N LEU A 374 -6.56 2.40 -15.79
CA LEU A 374 -6.63 0.94 -15.85
C LEU A 374 -7.41 0.48 -17.08
N TRP A 375 -6.91 -0.54 -17.76
CA TRP A 375 -7.70 -1.36 -18.69
C TRP A 375 -8.23 -2.59 -17.97
N GLN A 376 -9.38 -3.10 -18.41
CA GLN A 376 -9.82 -4.47 -18.15
C GLN A 376 -10.13 -5.17 -19.48
N THR A 377 -9.44 -6.28 -19.76
CA THR A 377 -9.66 -7.10 -20.96
C THR A 377 -10.98 -7.88 -20.88
N ASP A 378 -11.44 -8.43 -22.01
CA ASP A 378 -12.70 -9.18 -22.07
C ASP A 378 -12.71 -10.47 -21.21
N ASP A 379 -11.53 -11.03 -20.92
CA ASP A 379 -11.33 -12.14 -19.98
C ASP A 379 -10.98 -11.71 -18.55
N GLY A 380 -11.04 -10.40 -18.26
CA GLY A 380 -11.01 -9.84 -16.91
C GLY A 380 -9.65 -9.40 -16.38
N GLU A 381 -8.56 -9.59 -17.13
CA GLU A 381 -7.21 -9.16 -16.74
C GLU A 381 -7.17 -7.64 -16.54
N ILE A 382 -6.53 -7.19 -15.46
CA ILE A 382 -6.31 -5.77 -15.18
C ILE A 382 -4.90 -5.39 -15.62
N ILE A 383 -4.82 -4.35 -16.45
CA ILE A 383 -3.56 -3.79 -16.92
C ILE A 383 -3.49 -2.34 -16.42
N ILE A 384 -2.45 -2.02 -15.66
CA ILE A 384 -2.12 -0.64 -15.31
C ILE A 384 -1.51 0.02 -16.55
N VAL A 385 -2.01 1.20 -16.90
CA VAL A 385 -1.50 1.99 -18.01
C VAL A 385 -1.01 3.32 -17.47
N ARG A 386 0.22 3.68 -17.86
CA ARG A 386 0.78 5.01 -17.67
C ARG A 386 1.27 5.52 -19.00
N ASN A 387 0.71 6.62 -19.50
CA ASN A 387 1.11 7.28 -20.74
C ASN A 387 1.58 8.70 -20.42
N GLY A 388 2.91 8.90 -20.41
CA GLY A 388 3.53 10.15 -19.99
C GLY A 388 4.52 10.70 -21.00
N GLY A 389 4.72 12.01 -21.01
CA GLY A 389 5.66 12.67 -21.91
C GLY A 389 5.29 14.12 -22.23
N GLN A 390 5.92 14.62 -23.29
CA GLN A 390 5.53 15.86 -23.97
C GLN A 390 4.69 15.50 -25.20
N PHE A 391 3.86 16.45 -25.66
CA PHE A 391 3.20 16.32 -26.95
C PHE A 391 4.23 16.07 -28.07
N GLY A 392 3.94 15.12 -28.95
CA GLY A 392 4.85 14.59 -29.99
C GLY A 392 5.91 13.60 -29.47
N SER A 393 5.90 13.22 -28.19
CA SER A 393 6.87 12.31 -27.57
C SER A 393 6.29 11.58 -26.35
N LEU A 394 5.07 11.07 -26.50
CA LEU A 394 4.35 10.34 -25.45
C LEU A 394 4.75 8.87 -25.40
N VAL A 395 4.91 8.36 -24.17
CA VAL A 395 5.51 7.06 -23.89
C VAL A 395 4.60 6.26 -22.96
N PRO A 396 3.82 5.32 -23.50
CA PRO A 396 3.04 4.39 -22.70
C PRO A 396 3.92 3.26 -22.14
N THR A 397 3.65 2.92 -20.89
CA THR A 397 4.20 1.79 -20.14
C THR A 397 3.08 1.03 -19.46
N PHE A 398 3.26 -0.27 -19.28
CA PHE A 398 2.25 -1.19 -18.78
C PHE A 398 2.76 -1.98 -17.59
N GLU A 399 1.84 -2.35 -16.70
CA GLU A 399 2.06 -3.38 -15.70
C GLU A 399 0.86 -4.32 -15.63
N VAL A 400 1.13 -5.62 -15.79
CA VAL A 400 0.16 -6.72 -15.76
C VAL A 400 0.76 -7.93 -15.04
N ARG A 401 -0.07 -8.87 -14.60
CA ARG A 401 0.38 -10.11 -13.93
C ARG A 401 1.39 -10.88 -14.77
N ALA A 402 2.47 -11.35 -14.14
CA ALA A 402 3.64 -11.91 -14.82
C ALA A 402 3.37 -13.23 -15.55
N ASP A 403 2.38 -14.02 -15.11
CA ASP A 403 1.94 -15.26 -15.77
C ASP A 403 0.76 -15.05 -16.74
N SER A 404 0.31 -13.81 -16.93
CA SER A 404 -0.78 -13.48 -17.85
C SER A 404 -0.36 -13.74 -19.30
N LYS A 405 -1.32 -14.10 -20.16
CA LYS A 405 -1.12 -14.12 -21.62
C LYS A 405 -0.79 -12.73 -22.19
N TYR A 406 -1.04 -11.66 -21.43
CA TYR A 406 -0.70 -10.28 -21.76
C TYR A 406 0.66 -9.82 -21.21
N SER A 407 1.41 -10.69 -20.50
CA SER A 407 2.70 -10.38 -19.86
C SER A 407 3.79 -9.81 -20.79
N TYR A 408 3.67 -9.99 -22.11
CA TYR A 408 4.50 -9.32 -23.10
C TYR A 408 4.51 -7.79 -22.98
N LEU A 409 3.43 -7.21 -22.43
CA LEU A 409 3.29 -5.77 -22.15
C LEU A 409 4.31 -5.26 -21.13
N ASN A 410 4.76 -6.11 -20.18
CA ASN A 410 5.75 -5.74 -19.17
C ASN A 410 7.17 -5.60 -19.75
N GLN A 411 7.42 -6.13 -20.95
CA GLN A 411 8.76 -6.24 -21.55
C GLN A 411 8.91 -5.38 -22.82
N LYS A 412 7.83 -5.20 -23.59
CA LYS A 412 7.86 -4.42 -24.83
C LYS A 412 7.85 -2.92 -24.54
N LEU A 413 8.55 -2.17 -25.39
CA LEU A 413 8.52 -0.72 -25.40
C LEU A 413 7.51 -0.22 -26.42
N TYR A 414 6.82 0.87 -26.08
CA TYR A 414 5.76 1.46 -26.88
C TYR A 414 5.92 2.99 -26.95
N LEU A 415 5.27 3.57 -27.96
CA LEU A 415 5.11 5.02 -28.17
C LEU A 415 3.61 5.33 -28.39
N SER A 416 3.19 6.55 -28.09
CA SER A 416 1.81 7.02 -28.22
C SER A 416 1.71 8.19 -29.20
N SER A 417 0.63 8.25 -29.96
CA SER A 417 0.17 9.50 -30.59
C SER A 417 -0.22 10.52 -29.52
N ASP A 418 -0.29 11.79 -29.90
CA ASP A 418 -0.99 12.79 -29.10
C ASP A 418 -2.50 12.48 -29.02
N PRO A 419 -3.20 12.97 -27.97
CA PRO A 419 -4.65 12.90 -27.88
C PRO A 419 -5.35 13.63 -29.04
N GLY A 420 -5.97 12.88 -29.94
CA GLY A 420 -6.80 13.40 -31.04
C GLY A 420 -8.24 13.65 -30.59
N GLY A 421 -8.89 14.69 -31.11
CA GLY A 421 -10.25 15.07 -30.69
C GLY A 421 -11.32 14.00 -30.99
N GLY A 422 -12.18 13.72 -30.01
CA GLY A 422 -13.37 12.89 -30.14
C GLY A 422 -14.58 13.51 -29.44
N ALA A 423 -15.79 12.98 -29.70
CA ALA A 423 -17.00 13.46 -29.04
C ALA A 423 -17.01 13.06 -27.55
N GLY A 424 -16.79 14.03 -26.65
CA GLY A 424 -16.75 13.78 -25.20
C GLY A 424 -15.49 13.07 -24.68
N GLY A 425 -14.42 13.05 -25.48
CA GLY A 425 -13.23 12.25 -25.18
C GLY A 425 -12.09 12.47 -26.17
N VAL A 426 -11.08 11.59 -26.11
CA VAL A 426 -9.92 11.62 -27.02
C VAL A 426 -9.66 10.25 -27.65
N THR A 427 -9.13 10.25 -28.86
CA THR A 427 -8.62 9.06 -29.55
C THR A 427 -7.11 9.05 -29.43
N ILE A 428 -6.52 7.92 -29.02
CA ILE A 428 -5.07 7.74 -28.87
C ILE A 428 -4.67 6.46 -29.60
N THR A 429 -3.52 6.44 -30.28
CA THR A 429 -2.98 5.22 -30.92
C THR A 429 -1.62 4.90 -30.36
N PHE A 430 -1.42 3.66 -29.91
CA PHE A 430 -0.13 3.16 -29.47
C PHE A 430 0.55 2.35 -30.57
N TYR A 431 1.87 2.45 -30.61
CA TYR A 431 2.75 1.78 -31.58
C TYR A 431 3.80 0.98 -30.81
N GLU A 432 4.20 -0.17 -31.33
CA GLU A 432 5.43 -0.82 -30.88
C GLU A 432 6.62 0.12 -31.15
N SER A 433 7.54 0.24 -30.20
CA SER A 433 8.72 1.09 -30.34
C SER A 433 9.84 0.38 -31.11
N ILE A 434 10.48 1.11 -32.03
CA ILE A 434 11.67 0.66 -32.76
C ILE A 434 12.82 1.62 -32.46
N LYS A 435 14.01 1.07 -32.17
CA LYS A 435 15.28 1.82 -32.03
C LYS A 435 15.99 1.94 -33.38
#